data_AF-A0A7T3DGC8-F1
#
_entry.id   AF-A0A7T3DGC8-F1
#
_cell.length_a   1.000
_cell.length_b   1.000
_cell.length_c   1.000
_cell.angle_alpha   90.00
_cell.angle_beta   90.00
_cell.angle_gamma   90.00
#
_symmetry.space_group_name_H-M   'P 1'
#
loop_
_entity.id
_entity.type
_entity.pdbx_description
1 polymer ?
#
loop_
_entity_poly.entity_id
_entity_poly.type
_entity_poly.pdbx_seq_one_letter_code
_entity_poly.pdbx_strand_id
1 'polypeptide(L)'
;MTELTLMHPTRTLGVRETFGLDTDMQVPAFAERSEHVPAVDPAYRFNPQATLAILAGFAHNRRVVIQGLHGTGKSTHIEQVAARLNWPCVRVNLDGHISRLDLVGKDAIVLQEGRQVTQFQEGILPWALQRPVALVFDEYDAGRPDVMFVIQRVLEREGSFTLLDQKRVLQPHAQFRLFATMNTLGQGNLSGLYHGTQMLNQAQLDRWNLVTSLDYLAPAEEAAIVLARVPQLATPQGREQVAAMVALAALTRKGFAVGDLSLLMSPRTVITWAENAQIFHDLRLAFELSFLNKCEPAERAIVAEYFQRCFGQELALRDEPAHAC
;
A
#
# COMPACT_ATOMS: atom_id res chain seq x y z
N MET A 1 -16.82 -9.50 23.00
CA MET A 1 -15.77 -8.78 22.25
C MET A 1 -14.79 -8.27 23.29
N THR A 2 -13.53 -8.69 23.24
CA THR A 2 -12.49 -8.15 24.13
C THR A 2 -12.35 -6.66 23.81
N GLU A 3 -12.45 -5.82 24.83
CA GLU A 3 -12.28 -4.37 24.66
C GLU A 3 -10.87 -4.11 24.14
N LEU A 4 -10.74 -3.62 22.90
CA LEU A 4 -9.44 -3.41 22.23
C LEU A 4 -8.46 -2.62 23.09
N THR A 5 -8.96 -1.72 23.93
CA THR A 5 -8.21 -0.88 24.87
C THR A 5 -7.46 -1.67 25.95
N LEU A 6 -7.85 -2.92 26.24
CA LEU A 6 -7.22 -3.77 27.26
C LEU A 6 -6.15 -4.71 26.65
N MET A 7 -6.08 -4.81 25.33
CA MET A 7 -5.14 -5.71 24.66
C MET A 7 -3.71 -5.19 24.79
N HIS A 8 -2.78 -6.09 25.08
CA HIS A 8 -1.35 -5.83 25.02
C HIS A 8 -0.61 -7.04 24.41
N PRO A 9 0.54 -6.83 23.76
CA PRO A 9 1.38 -7.90 23.26
C PRO A 9 1.86 -8.78 24.40
N THR A 10 1.58 -10.08 24.32
CA THR A 10 2.00 -11.09 25.31
C THR A 10 2.97 -12.11 24.72
N ARG A 11 3.28 -12.00 23.42
CA ARG A 11 4.22 -12.86 22.72
C ARG A 11 5.37 -12.05 22.14
N THR A 12 6.46 -12.75 21.91
CA THR A 12 7.60 -12.28 21.13
C THR A 12 7.82 -13.26 19.99
N LEU A 13 7.98 -12.74 18.77
CA LEU A 13 8.20 -13.53 17.57
C LEU A 13 9.59 -13.24 17.03
N GLY A 14 10.31 -14.30 16.66
CA GLY A 14 11.57 -14.20 15.93
C GLY A 14 11.31 -13.81 14.49
N VAL A 15 12.08 -12.82 14.02
CA VAL A 15 11.90 -12.27 12.67
C VAL A 15 12.33 -13.26 11.60
N ARG A 16 13.36 -14.06 11.89
CA ARG A 16 13.86 -15.13 11.01
C ARG A 16 12.78 -16.17 10.72
N GLU A 17 12.12 -16.70 11.74
CA GLU A 17 11.09 -17.74 11.58
C GLU A 17 9.80 -17.19 10.99
N THR A 18 9.43 -15.94 11.33
CA THR A 18 8.13 -15.37 10.97
C THR A 18 8.13 -14.74 9.57
N PHE A 19 9.22 -14.08 9.19
CA PHE A 19 9.33 -13.30 7.96
C PHE A 19 10.38 -13.84 6.97
N GLY A 20 11.18 -14.84 7.37
CA GLY A 20 12.22 -15.43 6.52
C GLY A 20 13.43 -14.52 6.31
N LEU A 21 13.68 -13.57 7.22
CA LEU A 21 14.79 -12.61 7.12
C LEU A 21 15.97 -13.04 7.99
N ASP A 22 17.18 -12.94 7.46
CA ASP A 22 18.40 -13.30 8.19
C ASP A 22 18.76 -12.24 9.25
N THR A 23 18.08 -12.31 10.41
CA THR A 23 18.31 -11.43 11.56
C THR A 23 17.84 -12.11 12.84
N ASP A 24 18.49 -11.78 13.95
CA ASP A 24 18.11 -12.27 15.28
C ASP A 24 17.14 -11.32 16.01
N MET A 25 16.58 -10.35 15.28
CA MET A 25 15.58 -9.42 15.79
C MET A 25 14.36 -10.17 16.34
N GLN A 26 13.86 -9.69 17.48
CA GLN A 26 12.68 -10.19 18.17
C GLN A 26 11.65 -9.07 18.25
N VAL A 27 10.38 -9.38 17.94
CA VAL A 27 9.32 -8.35 17.81
C VAL A 27 8.10 -8.73 18.64
N PRO A 28 7.52 -7.80 19.42
CA PRO A 28 6.30 -8.05 20.18
C PRO A 28 5.12 -8.35 19.25
N ALA A 29 4.27 -9.29 19.68
CA ALA A 29 3.07 -9.72 18.96
C ALA A 29 1.92 -9.99 19.93
N PHE A 30 0.69 -9.83 19.44
CA PHE A 30 -0.50 -10.17 20.21
C PHE A 30 -0.78 -11.68 20.13
N ALA A 31 -1.19 -12.28 21.25
CA ALA A 31 -1.59 -13.69 21.25
C ALA A 31 -2.91 -13.91 20.51
N GLU A 32 -3.86 -12.99 20.70
CA GLU A 32 -5.21 -13.07 20.14
C GLU A 32 -5.38 -12.12 18.96
N ARG A 33 -6.21 -12.53 18.00
CA ARG A 33 -6.61 -11.70 16.86
C ARG A 33 -7.86 -10.90 17.22
N SER A 34 -7.91 -9.64 16.81
CA SER A 34 -9.12 -8.81 16.85
C SER A 34 -9.69 -8.62 15.45
N GLU A 35 -10.87 -8.02 15.36
CA GLU A 35 -11.53 -7.70 14.07
C GLU A 35 -10.69 -6.75 13.19
N HIS A 36 -9.81 -5.95 13.78
CA HIS A 36 -8.94 -5.03 13.06
C HIS A 36 -7.60 -5.66 12.64
N VAL A 37 -7.32 -6.92 12.97
CA VAL A 37 -6.10 -7.60 12.50
C VAL A 37 -6.30 -8.02 11.05
N PRO A 38 -5.45 -7.56 10.09
CA PRO A 38 -5.61 -7.93 8.69
C PRO A 38 -5.50 -9.43 8.46
N ALA A 39 -6.13 -9.91 7.39
CA ALA A 39 -6.03 -11.30 6.98
C ALA A 39 -4.58 -11.64 6.57
N VAL A 40 -4.15 -12.85 6.95
CA VAL A 40 -2.85 -13.39 6.54
C VAL A 40 -2.94 -13.85 5.10
N ASP A 41 -2.10 -13.30 4.23
CA ASP A 41 -1.83 -13.84 2.90
C ASP A 41 -0.62 -14.79 2.97
N PRO A 42 -0.82 -16.12 2.85
CA PRO A 42 0.29 -17.09 2.92
C PRO A 42 1.22 -17.03 1.71
N ALA A 43 0.78 -16.47 0.59
CA ALA A 43 1.58 -16.30 -0.62
C ALA A 43 2.42 -15.01 -0.61
N TYR A 44 2.26 -14.16 0.41
CA TYR A 44 2.94 -12.88 0.48
C TYR A 44 4.46 -13.04 0.60
N ARG A 45 5.20 -12.23 -0.15
CA ARG A 45 6.66 -12.18 -0.12
C ARG A 45 7.13 -10.87 0.49
N PHE A 46 7.95 -10.98 1.52
CA PHE A 46 8.43 -9.82 2.26
C PHE A 46 9.71 -9.28 1.63
N ASN A 47 9.69 -8.01 1.17
CA ASN A 47 10.91 -7.29 0.87
C ASN A 47 11.74 -7.10 2.16
N PRO A 48 13.00 -7.55 2.23
CA PRO A 48 13.78 -7.52 3.47
C PRO A 48 13.93 -6.12 4.09
N GLN A 49 14.32 -5.14 3.28
CA GLN A 49 14.60 -3.78 3.77
C GLN A 49 13.34 -3.10 4.29
N ALA A 50 12.26 -3.11 3.50
CA ALA A 50 11.00 -2.50 3.89
C ALA A 50 10.38 -3.20 5.12
N THR A 51 10.54 -4.52 5.22
CA THR A 51 10.06 -5.30 6.38
C THR A 51 10.83 -4.93 7.64
N LEU A 52 12.16 -4.83 7.59
CA LEU A 52 12.95 -4.41 8.76
C LEU A 52 12.57 -3.00 9.24
N ALA A 53 12.32 -2.06 8.31
CA ALA A 53 11.85 -0.73 8.67
C ALA A 53 10.49 -0.78 9.38
N ILE A 54 9.52 -1.54 8.85
CA ILE A 54 8.19 -1.69 9.47
C ILE A 54 8.30 -2.36 10.85
N LEU A 55 9.13 -3.40 10.98
CA LEU A 55 9.35 -4.10 12.25
C LEU A 55 9.99 -3.19 13.29
N ALA A 56 10.90 -2.29 12.90
CA ALA A 56 11.40 -1.24 13.79
C ALA A 56 10.27 -0.28 14.23
N GLY A 57 9.30 -0.02 13.35
CA GLY A 57 8.04 0.64 13.69
C GLY A 57 7.30 -0.08 14.81
N PHE A 58 6.97 -1.36 14.62
CA PHE A 58 6.23 -2.16 15.60
C PHE A 58 6.99 -2.38 16.92
N ALA A 59 8.28 -2.71 16.87
CA ALA A 59 9.08 -3.03 18.05
C ALA A 59 9.47 -1.79 18.87
N HIS A 60 9.77 -0.66 18.20
CA HIS A 60 10.37 0.51 18.85
C HIS A 60 9.56 1.80 18.67
N ASN A 61 8.30 1.69 18.21
CA ASN A 61 7.41 2.82 17.94
C ASN A 61 8.05 3.87 17.00
N ARG A 62 8.84 3.41 16.03
CA ARG A 62 9.37 4.30 14.99
C ARG A 62 8.24 4.71 14.05
N ARG A 63 8.19 5.99 13.69
CA ARG A 63 7.32 6.51 12.63
C ARG A 63 7.94 6.13 11.29
N VAL A 64 7.25 5.31 10.50
CA VAL A 64 7.80 4.76 9.25
C VAL A 64 6.95 5.18 8.06
N VAL A 65 7.59 5.73 7.04
CA VAL A 65 6.95 5.99 5.75
C VAL A 65 7.57 5.15 4.66
N ILE A 66 6.70 4.54 3.84
CA ILE A 66 7.08 3.70 2.70
C ILE A 66 6.78 4.46 1.43
N GLN A 67 7.81 4.66 0.61
CA GLN A 67 7.69 5.27 -0.69
C GLN A 67 7.88 4.23 -1.80
N GLY A 68 7.39 4.53 -3.00
CA GLY A 68 7.58 3.67 -4.16
C GLY A 68 6.47 3.85 -5.17
N LEU A 69 6.64 3.30 -6.35
CA LEU A 69 5.66 3.43 -7.44
C LEU A 69 4.30 2.82 -7.06
N HIS A 70 3.27 3.23 -7.78
CA HIS A 70 1.93 2.67 -7.60
C HIS A 70 1.93 1.15 -7.87
N GLY A 71 1.10 0.41 -7.15
CA GLY A 71 0.95 -1.03 -7.37
C GLY A 71 2.11 -1.91 -6.89
N THR A 72 3.13 -1.38 -6.19
CA THR A 72 4.20 -2.19 -5.56
C THR A 72 3.77 -2.84 -4.23
N GLY A 73 2.57 -2.52 -3.72
CA GLY A 73 1.99 -3.16 -2.54
C GLY A 73 2.38 -2.55 -1.19
N LYS A 74 2.75 -1.26 -1.14
CA LYS A 74 3.22 -0.54 0.07
C LYS A 74 2.31 -0.73 1.29
N SER A 75 1.02 -0.42 1.15
CA SER A 75 0.03 -0.51 2.23
C SER A 75 -0.19 -1.96 2.65
N THR A 76 -0.29 -2.86 1.67
CA THR A 76 -0.39 -4.30 1.88
C THR A 76 0.83 -4.86 2.60
N HIS A 77 2.03 -4.31 2.37
CA HIS A 77 3.26 -4.73 3.06
C HIS A 77 3.18 -4.46 4.56
N ILE A 78 2.68 -3.27 4.95
CA ILE A 78 2.42 -2.94 6.36
C ILE A 78 1.35 -3.86 6.95
N GLU A 79 0.24 -4.05 6.23
CA GLU A 79 -0.86 -4.91 6.66
C GLU A 79 -0.42 -6.36 6.87
N GLN A 80 0.44 -6.90 5.99
CA GLN A 80 0.94 -8.26 6.10
C GLN A 80 1.95 -8.44 7.25
N VAL A 81 2.76 -7.42 7.55
CA VAL A 81 3.56 -7.42 8.77
C VAL A 81 2.66 -7.39 10.00
N ALA A 82 1.68 -6.50 10.05
CA ALA A 82 0.71 -6.41 11.14
C ALA A 82 -0.06 -7.74 11.33
N ALA A 83 -0.47 -8.38 10.23
CA ALA A 83 -1.18 -9.65 10.23
C ALA A 83 -0.37 -10.79 10.86
N ARG A 84 0.96 -10.82 10.65
CA ARG A 84 1.87 -11.81 11.27
C ARG A 84 2.11 -11.54 12.74
N LEU A 85 2.11 -10.27 13.15
CA LEU A 85 2.25 -9.86 14.55
C LEU A 85 0.92 -9.90 15.32
N ASN A 86 -0.19 -10.26 14.66
CA ASN A 86 -1.57 -10.08 15.16
C ASN A 86 -1.85 -8.66 15.66
N TRP A 87 -1.19 -7.64 15.09
CA TRP A 87 -1.35 -6.27 15.51
C TRP A 87 -2.60 -5.67 14.83
N PRO A 88 -3.57 -5.11 15.59
CA PRO A 88 -4.69 -4.39 15.00
C PRO A 88 -4.20 -3.30 14.06
N CYS A 89 -4.71 -3.22 12.83
CA CYS A 89 -4.23 -2.28 11.81
C CYS A 89 -5.40 -1.60 11.12
N VAL A 90 -5.37 -0.27 11.08
CA VAL A 90 -6.41 0.55 10.46
C VAL A 90 -5.75 1.42 9.40
N ARG A 91 -6.30 1.36 8.18
CA ARG A 91 -5.83 2.14 7.03
C ARG A 91 -6.80 3.28 6.73
N VAL A 92 -6.26 4.49 6.54
CA VAL A 92 -7.00 5.69 6.15
C VAL A 92 -6.37 6.22 4.87
N ASN A 93 -7.15 6.29 3.78
CA ASN A 93 -6.68 6.84 2.52
C ASN A 93 -6.77 8.37 2.53
N LEU A 94 -5.73 9.07 2.12
CA LEU A 94 -5.69 10.54 2.12
C LEU A 94 -5.97 11.16 0.73
N ASP A 95 -6.73 10.45 -0.10
CA ASP A 95 -7.15 10.76 -1.49
C ASP A 95 -7.95 12.06 -1.72
N GLY A 96 -7.85 13.04 -0.82
CA GLY A 96 -8.50 14.34 -0.91
C GLY A 96 -9.92 14.39 -0.33
N HIS A 97 -10.60 13.26 -0.15
CA HIS A 97 -11.96 13.23 0.41
C HIS A 97 -11.98 13.31 1.94
N ILE A 98 -10.93 12.83 2.61
CA ILE A 98 -10.81 12.91 4.07
C ILE A 98 -10.69 14.37 4.49
N SER A 99 -11.63 14.80 5.33
CA SER A 99 -11.61 16.13 5.93
C SER A 99 -10.90 16.12 7.28
N ARG A 100 -10.54 17.32 7.76
CA ARG A 100 -10.08 17.50 9.14
C ARG A 100 -11.08 16.95 10.17
N LEU A 101 -12.38 17.03 9.92
CA LEU A 101 -13.42 16.54 10.83
C LEU A 101 -13.46 15.02 10.88
N ASP A 102 -13.21 14.33 9.78
CA ASP A 102 -13.13 12.86 9.77
C ASP A 102 -11.90 12.37 10.54
N LEU A 103 -10.80 13.14 10.46
CA LEU A 103 -9.57 12.83 11.17
C LEU A 103 -9.65 13.12 12.66
N VAL A 104 -10.11 14.31 13.05
CA VAL A 104 -10.11 14.80 14.44
C VAL A 104 -11.42 14.50 15.16
N GLY A 105 -12.55 14.60 14.48
CA GLY A 105 -13.88 14.50 15.06
C GLY A 105 -14.67 15.80 14.93
N LYS A 106 -15.94 15.71 15.30
CA LYS A 106 -16.91 16.82 15.24
C LYS A 106 -17.97 16.64 16.32
N ASP A 107 -18.58 17.75 16.72
CA ASP A 107 -19.80 17.69 17.52
C ASP A 107 -20.96 17.20 16.66
N ALA A 108 -21.66 16.18 17.16
CA ALA A 108 -22.83 15.60 16.54
C ALA A 108 -24.02 15.64 17.50
N ILE A 109 -25.21 15.90 16.96
CA ILE A 109 -26.44 15.79 17.74
C ILE A 109 -26.86 14.32 17.72
N VAL A 110 -26.86 13.70 18.90
CA VAL A 110 -27.30 12.33 19.10
C VAL A 110 -28.57 12.33 19.95
N LEU A 111 -29.45 11.36 19.70
CA LEU A 111 -30.63 11.13 20.53
C LEU A 111 -30.25 10.21 21.69
N GLN A 112 -30.25 10.75 22.91
CA GLN A 112 -30.05 9.98 24.12
C GLN A 112 -31.32 10.07 24.96
N GLU A 113 -31.96 8.93 25.23
CA GLU A 113 -33.22 8.85 26.00
C GLU A 113 -34.33 9.77 25.45
N GLY A 114 -34.41 9.90 24.12
CA GLY A 114 -35.41 10.74 23.43
C GLY A 114 -35.11 12.25 23.46
N ARG A 115 -33.96 12.67 24.00
CA ARG A 115 -33.50 14.07 24.01
C ARG A 115 -32.35 14.27 23.03
N GLN A 116 -32.36 15.40 22.33
CA GLN A 116 -31.23 15.82 21.50
C GLN A 116 -30.12 16.33 22.40
N VAL A 117 -28.98 15.64 22.37
CA VAL A 117 -27.78 15.99 23.13
C VAL A 117 -26.64 16.16 22.13
N THR A 118 -25.87 17.24 22.29
CA THR A 118 -24.63 17.43 21.52
C THR A 118 -23.53 16.59 22.16
N GLN A 119 -22.98 15.64 21.42
CA GLN A 119 -21.86 14.81 21.83
C GLN A 119 -20.74 14.92 20.80
N PHE A 120 -19.51 15.04 21.27
CA PHE A 120 -18.37 14.96 20.37
C PHE A 120 -18.17 13.53 19.88
N GLN A 121 -18.22 13.36 18.57
CA GLN A 121 -17.86 12.11 17.91
C GLN A 121 -16.38 12.16 17.54
N GLU A 122 -15.58 11.29 18.17
CA GLU A 122 -14.14 11.18 17.87
C GLU A 122 -13.91 10.77 16.42
N GLY A 123 -13.01 11.48 15.75
CA GLY A 123 -12.48 11.08 14.45
C GLY A 123 -11.49 9.92 14.58
N ILE A 124 -11.00 9.45 13.42
CA ILE A 124 -10.18 8.24 13.39
C ILE A 124 -8.85 8.38 14.15
N LEU A 125 -8.27 9.58 14.20
CA LEU A 125 -6.98 9.80 14.83
C LEU A 125 -7.05 9.77 16.37
N PRO A 126 -7.92 10.54 17.06
CA PRO A 126 -8.16 10.36 18.50
C PRO A 126 -8.55 8.95 18.88
N TRP A 127 -9.41 8.30 18.08
CA TRP A 127 -9.82 6.93 18.33
C TRP A 127 -8.62 5.97 18.28
N ALA A 128 -7.77 6.08 17.25
CA ALA A 128 -6.62 5.19 17.09
C ALA A 128 -5.52 5.48 18.13
N LEU A 129 -5.26 6.75 18.43
CA LEU A 129 -4.23 7.16 19.39
C LEU A 129 -4.42 6.54 20.77
N GLN A 130 -5.65 6.29 21.18
CA GLN A 130 -5.98 5.75 22.51
C GLN A 130 -6.00 4.21 22.55
N ARG A 131 -5.64 3.52 21.45
CA ARG A 131 -5.78 2.07 21.31
C ARG A 131 -4.47 1.40 20.87
N PRO A 132 -4.27 0.11 21.17
CA PRO A 132 -3.12 -0.67 20.71
C PRO A 132 -3.23 -1.04 19.22
N VAL A 133 -3.24 -0.03 18.34
CA VAL A 133 -3.47 -0.17 16.90
C VAL A 133 -2.34 0.47 16.10
N ALA A 134 -2.06 -0.09 14.93
CA ALA A 134 -1.27 0.54 13.89
C ALA A 134 -2.20 1.36 12.99
N LEU A 135 -2.00 2.67 12.95
CA LEU A 135 -2.66 3.55 11.99
C LEU A 135 -1.76 3.71 10.75
N VAL A 136 -2.32 3.49 9.57
CA VAL A 136 -1.65 3.63 8.29
C VAL A 136 -2.31 4.75 7.50
N PHE A 137 -1.59 5.83 7.24
CA PHE A 137 -2.01 6.86 6.29
C PHE A 137 -1.56 6.47 4.88
N ASP A 138 -2.51 6.02 4.07
CA ASP A 138 -2.26 5.70 2.66
C ASP A 138 -2.28 6.98 1.83
N GLU A 139 -1.40 7.06 0.82
CA GLU A 139 -1.26 8.23 -0.06
C GLU A 139 -1.02 9.54 0.71
N TYR A 140 -0.08 9.51 1.67
CA TYR A 140 0.23 10.66 2.54
C TYR A 140 0.57 11.93 1.76
N ASP A 141 1.23 11.80 0.60
CA ASP A 141 1.52 12.91 -0.29
C ASP A 141 0.27 13.49 -0.98
N ALA A 142 -0.88 12.81 -1.01
CA ALA A 142 -2.14 13.35 -1.53
C ALA A 142 -2.97 14.14 -0.48
N GLY A 143 -2.54 14.12 0.79
CA GLY A 143 -3.28 14.73 1.89
C GLY A 143 -3.45 16.25 1.77
N ARG A 144 -4.67 16.73 2.06
CA ARG A 144 -4.96 18.17 2.08
C ARG A 144 -4.14 18.91 3.16
N PRO A 145 -3.69 20.15 2.92
CA PRO A 145 -2.82 20.87 3.87
C PRO A 145 -3.35 20.94 5.32
N ASP A 146 -4.65 21.14 5.50
CA ASP A 146 -5.30 21.24 6.80
C ASP A 146 -5.34 19.90 7.57
N VAL A 147 -5.42 18.78 6.84
CA VAL A 147 -5.31 17.42 7.36
C VAL A 147 -3.86 17.09 7.71
N MET A 148 -2.93 17.45 6.83
CA MET A 148 -1.50 17.22 7.02
C MET A 148 -0.96 17.94 8.24
N PHE A 149 -1.46 19.14 8.54
CA PHE A 149 -1.12 19.87 9.77
C PHE A 149 -1.51 19.09 11.03
N VAL A 150 -2.64 18.38 11.02
CA VAL A 150 -3.06 17.52 12.15
C VAL A 150 -2.08 16.35 12.33
N ILE A 151 -1.75 15.66 11.25
CA ILE A 151 -0.86 14.49 11.28
C ILE A 151 0.54 14.88 11.77
N GLN A 152 1.06 16.02 11.31
CA GLN A 152 2.38 16.52 11.71
C GLN A 152 2.53 16.73 13.21
N ARG A 153 1.46 17.11 13.92
CA ARG A 153 1.47 17.26 15.38
C ARG A 153 1.65 15.92 16.09
N VAL A 154 1.06 14.86 15.55
CA VAL A 154 1.21 13.49 16.11
C VAL A 154 2.59 12.89 15.81
N LEU A 155 3.24 13.35 14.74
CA LEU A 155 4.62 12.98 14.42
C LEU A 155 5.66 13.70 15.30
N GLU A 156 5.27 14.69 16.10
CA GLU A 156 6.18 15.35 17.04
C GLU A 156 6.69 14.38 18.12
N ARG A 157 7.84 14.72 18.70
CA ARG A 157 8.61 13.83 19.59
C ARG A 157 7.82 13.37 20.82
N GLU A 158 6.95 14.23 21.35
CA GLU A 158 6.07 13.91 22.48
C GLU A 158 4.81 13.17 22.04
N GLY A 159 4.42 13.27 20.77
CA GLY A 159 3.27 12.58 20.17
C GLY A 159 1.90 12.93 20.78
N SER A 160 1.83 13.87 21.73
CA SER A 160 0.59 14.25 22.39
C SER A 160 -0.34 14.99 21.43
N PHE A 161 -1.63 14.71 21.52
CA PHE A 161 -2.64 15.28 20.63
C PHE A 161 -3.66 16.08 21.43
N THR A 162 -3.59 17.41 21.30
CA THR A 162 -4.52 18.31 21.99
C THR A 162 -5.78 18.55 21.16
N LEU A 163 -6.91 18.05 21.66
CA LEU A 163 -8.25 18.42 21.22
C LEU A 163 -8.61 19.77 21.82
N LEU A 164 -8.37 20.84 21.06
CA LEU A 164 -8.57 22.22 21.52
C LEU A 164 -10.01 22.50 21.95
N ASP A 165 -10.98 22.01 21.16
CA ASP A 165 -12.42 22.23 21.42
C ASP A 165 -12.87 21.56 22.72
N GLN A 166 -12.25 20.44 23.08
CA GLN A 166 -12.52 19.73 24.34
C GLN A 166 -11.61 20.13 25.50
N LYS A 167 -10.58 20.95 25.26
CA LYS A 167 -9.50 21.24 26.22
C LYS A 167 -8.86 19.95 26.78
N ARG A 168 -8.76 18.90 25.94
CA ARG A 168 -8.29 17.58 26.33
C ARG A 168 -6.98 17.27 25.62
N VAL A 169 -6.00 16.75 26.36
CA VAL A 169 -4.74 16.25 25.81
C VAL A 169 -4.79 14.73 25.78
N LEU A 170 -4.65 14.15 24.59
CA LEU A 170 -4.56 12.71 24.40
C LEU A 170 -3.10 12.29 24.38
N GLN A 171 -2.78 11.28 25.19
CA GLN A 171 -1.49 10.62 25.14
C GLN A 171 -1.62 9.36 24.28
N PRO A 172 -0.67 9.11 23.35
CA PRO A 172 -0.67 7.88 22.58
C PRO A 172 -0.59 6.66 23.49
N HIS A 173 -1.39 5.65 23.19
CA HIS A 173 -1.28 4.33 23.78
C HIS A 173 0.13 3.77 23.54
N ALA A 174 0.70 3.06 24.51
CA ALA A 174 2.08 2.56 24.41
C ALA A 174 2.29 1.62 23.19
N GLN A 175 1.21 0.98 22.73
CA GLN A 175 1.15 0.10 21.56
C GLN A 175 0.49 0.75 20.33
N PHE A 176 0.27 2.07 20.34
CA PHE A 176 -0.07 2.79 19.11
C PHE A 176 1.14 2.80 18.18
N ARG A 177 0.92 2.54 16.89
CA ARG A 177 1.94 2.62 15.83
C ARG A 177 1.43 3.48 14.70
N LEU A 178 2.35 4.15 14.02
CA LEU A 178 2.00 5.08 12.95
C LEU A 178 2.89 4.84 11.73
N PHE A 179 2.24 4.56 10.62
CA PHE A 179 2.84 4.32 9.33
C PHE A 179 2.22 5.23 8.27
N ALA A 180 2.94 5.45 7.18
CA ALA A 180 2.38 6.05 5.99
C ALA A 180 2.92 5.41 4.71
N THR A 181 2.22 5.61 3.61
CA THR A 181 2.72 5.32 2.26
C THR A 181 2.72 6.61 1.44
N MET A 182 3.62 6.71 0.45
CA MET A 182 3.62 7.80 -0.52
C MET A 182 4.04 7.30 -1.90
N ASN A 183 3.61 7.99 -2.95
CA ASN A 183 3.91 7.60 -4.33
C ASN A 183 5.10 8.39 -4.92
N THR A 184 5.35 9.63 -4.48
CA THR A 184 6.21 10.58 -5.21
C THR A 184 7.44 11.12 -4.46
N LEU A 185 7.88 10.53 -3.35
CA LEU A 185 8.89 11.13 -2.46
C LEU A 185 8.51 12.53 -1.94
N GLY A 186 7.27 12.99 -2.14
CA GLY A 186 6.94 14.39 -1.92
C GLY A 186 7.62 15.35 -2.91
N GLN A 187 8.13 14.86 -4.05
CA GLN A 187 8.56 15.70 -5.17
C GLN A 187 7.37 16.20 -6.00
N GLY A 188 6.15 15.78 -5.66
CA GLY A 188 4.94 16.12 -6.38
C GLY A 188 4.85 15.41 -7.73
N ASN A 189 3.96 15.90 -8.58
CA ASN A 189 3.62 15.30 -9.86
C ASN A 189 4.62 15.63 -10.98
N LEU A 190 5.92 15.34 -10.81
CA LEU A 190 6.94 15.64 -11.82
C LEU A 190 6.70 14.96 -13.18
N SER A 191 5.93 13.86 -13.20
CA SER A 191 5.61 13.08 -14.40
C SER A 191 4.19 13.29 -14.93
N GLY A 192 3.37 14.14 -14.33
CA GLY A 192 1.95 14.31 -14.69
C GLY A 192 1.00 13.19 -14.22
N LEU A 193 1.53 12.04 -13.76
CA LEU A 193 0.77 10.82 -13.42
C LEU A 193 0.06 10.81 -12.06
N TYR A 194 0.48 11.65 -11.12
CA TYR A 194 -0.06 11.70 -9.76
C TYR A 194 -0.87 12.99 -9.55
N HIS A 195 -2.11 13.01 -10.02
CA HIS A 195 -3.01 14.12 -9.74
C HIS A 195 -3.34 14.18 -8.23
N GLY A 196 -3.17 15.35 -7.62
CA GLY A 196 -3.51 15.57 -6.20
C GLY A 196 -2.36 15.45 -5.21
N THR A 197 -1.17 14.96 -5.61
CA THR A 197 0.00 14.89 -4.72
C THR A 197 0.63 16.26 -4.49
N GLN A 198 0.82 16.60 -3.22
CA GLN A 198 1.52 17.78 -2.74
C GLN A 198 3.03 17.52 -2.65
N MET A 199 3.83 18.55 -2.93
CA MET A 199 5.24 18.51 -2.58
C MET A 199 5.39 18.54 -1.06
N LEU A 200 6.13 17.58 -0.50
CA LEU A 200 6.50 17.57 0.91
C LEU A 200 7.83 18.28 1.09
N ASN A 201 7.90 19.18 2.07
CA ASN A 201 9.15 19.84 2.40
C ASN A 201 10.04 18.94 3.30
N GLN A 202 11.33 19.26 3.38
CA GLN A 202 12.30 18.50 4.17
C GLN A 202 11.88 18.36 5.64
N ALA A 203 11.32 19.42 6.24
CA ALA A 203 10.88 19.41 7.63
C ALA A 203 9.71 18.44 7.89
N GLN A 204 8.87 18.16 6.89
CA GLN A 204 7.83 17.14 6.98
C GLN A 204 8.40 15.73 6.89
N LEU A 205 9.46 15.52 6.10
CA LEU A 205 10.14 14.23 5.99
C LEU A 205 10.97 13.92 7.24
N ASP A 206 11.65 14.90 7.82
CA ASP A 206 12.49 14.74 9.03
C ASP A 206 11.70 14.28 10.27
N ARG A 207 10.37 14.46 10.27
CA ARG A 207 9.47 13.98 11.32
C ARG A 207 9.22 12.47 11.26
N TRP A 208 9.48 11.84 10.11
CA TRP A 208 9.48 10.39 9.99
C TRP A 208 10.82 9.84 10.47
N ASN A 209 10.80 8.87 11.37
CA ASN A 209 12.05 8.30 11.88
C ASN A 209 12.75 7.43 10.84
N LEU A 210 11.98 6.77 9.98
CA LEU A 210 12.47 5.89 8.93
C LEU A 210 11.70 6.16 7.64
N VAL A 211 12.45 6.27 6.55
CA VAL A 211 11.94 6.33 5.19
C VAL A 211 12.52 5.11 4.47
N THR A 212 11.67 4.25 3.91
CA THR A 212 12.11 3.09 3.11
C THR A 212 11.43 3.12 1.74
N SER A 213 12.10 2.61 0.71
CA SER A 213 11.46 2.34 -0.57
C SER A 213 10.93 0.92 -0.63
N LEU A 214 9.86 0.75 -1.41
CA LEU A 214 9.37 -0.53 -1.86
C LEU A 214 9.19 -0.47 -3.38
N ASP A 215 10.26 -0.91 -4.04
CA ASP A 215 10.34 -1.01 -5.50
C ASP A 215 9.94 -2.41 -5.97
N TYR A 216 9.94 -2.61 -7.30
CA TYR A 216 9.60 -3.91 -7.88
C TYR A 216 10.57 -5.00 -7.43
N LEU A 217 10.01 -6.19 -7.20
CA LEU A 217 10.76 -7.36 -6.80
C LEU A 217 11.66 -7.87 -7.93
N ALA A 218 12.64 -8.70 -7.56
CA ALA A 218 13.43 -9.40 -8.56
C ALA A 218 12.49 -10.26 -9.46
N PRO A 219 12.77 -10.42 -10.76
CA PRO A 219 11.89 -11.15 -11.67
C PRO A 219 11.51 -12.55 -11.20
N ALA A 220 12.44 -13.26 -10.54
CA ALA A 220 12.19 -14.59 -9.98
C ALA A 220 11.19 -14.56 -8.82
N GLU A 221 11.25 -13.54 -7.97
CA GLU A 221 10.32 -13.37 -6.84
C GLU A 221 8.93 -12.96 -7.32
N GLU A 222 8.85 -12.05 -8.30
CA GLU A 222 7.58 -11.65 -8.92
C GLU A 222 6.91 -12.85 -9.62
N ALA A 223 7.67 -13.64 -10.37
CA ALA A 223 7.18 -14.88 -10.98
C ALA A 223 6.67 -15.86 -9.92
N ALA A 224 7.38 -16.02 -8.81
CA ALA A 224 6.94 -16.89 -7.71
C ALA A 224 5.62 -16.41 -7.08
N ILE A 225 5.38 -15.10 -6.98
CA ILE A 225 4.10 -14.55 -6.52
C ILE A 225 2.99 -14.87 -7.52
N VAL A 226 3.21 -14.64 -8.81
CA VAL A 226 2.22 -14.93 -9.85
C VAL A 226 1.84 -16.42 -9.82
N LEU A 227 2.81 -17.32 -9.71
CA LEU A 227 2.57 -18.77 -9.62
C LEU A 227 1.85 -19.19 -8.34
N ALA A 228 2.09 -18.50 -7.22
CA ALA A 228 1.38 -18.75 -5.97
C ALA A 228 -0.08 -18.27 -6.04
N ARG A 229 -0.36 -17.22 -6.82
CA ARG A 229 -1.72 -16.69 -7.04
C ARG A 229 -2.48 -17.42 -8.13
N VAL A 230 -1.78 -17.97 -9.12
CA VAL A 230 -2.36 -18.76 -10.21
C VAL A 230 -1.71 -20.15 -10.25
N PRO A 231 -2.03 -21.05 -9.29
CA PRO A 231 -1.39 -22.37 -9.17
C PRO A 231 -1.54 -23.24 -10.43
N GLN A 232 -2.53 -22.98 -11.27
CA GLN A 232 -2.74 -23.66 -12.55
C GLN A 232 -1.55 -23.47 -13.51
N LEU A 233 -0.80 -22.37 -13.36
CA LEU A 233 0.40 -22.08 -14.13
C LEU A 233 1.68 -22.69 -13.52
N ALA A 234 1.60 -23.43 -12.40
CA ALA A 234 2.76 -24.06 -11.76
C ALA A 234 3.32 -25.29 -12.50
N THR A 235 3.05 -25.41 -13.80
CA THR A 235 3.60 -26.42 -14.72
C THR A 235 4.90 -25.93 -15.37
N PRO A 236 5.74 -26.80 -15.98
CA PRO A 236 6.95 -26.35 -16.67
C PRO A 236 6.69 -25.27 -17.73
N GLN A 237 5.69 -25.46 -18.61
CA GLN A 237 5.28 -24.46 -19.60
C GLN A 237 4.69 -23.21 -18.96
N GLY A 238 3.86 -23.35 -17.91
CA GLY A 238 3.27 -22.21 -17.22
C GLY A 238 4.32 -21.34 -16.52
N ARG A 239 5.40 -21.94 -15.99
CA ARG A 239 6.54 -21.21 -15.42
C ARG A 239 7.30 -20.40 -16.48
N GLU A 240 7.53 -20.97 -17.65
CA GLU A 240 8.13 -20.25 -18.78
C GLU A 240 7.24 -19.08 -19.23
N GLN A 241 5.93 -19.32 -19.33
CA GLN A 241 4.95 -18.29 -19.65
C GLN A 241 4.96 -17.15 -18.62
N VAL A 242 4.94 -17.45 -17.32
CA VAL A 242 5.01 -16.44 -16.26
C VAL A 242 6.34 -15.67 -16.29
N ALA A 243 7.46 -16.35 -16.55
CA ALA A 243 8.75 -15.67 -16.70
C ALA A 243 8.73 -14.67 -17.86
N ALA A 244 8.12 -15.03 -19.00
CA ALA A 244 7.92 -14.12 -20.13
C ALA A 244 6.97 -12.95 -19.80
N MET A 245 5.90 -13.19 -19.02
CA MET A 245 5.00 -12.13 -18.56
C MET A 245 5.74 -11.10 -17.69
N VAL A 246 6.56 -11.57 -16.74
CA VAL A 246 7.37 -10.70 -15.87
C VAL A 246 8.45 -9.97 -16.67
N ALA A 247 9.06 -10.62 -17.68
CA ALA A 247 10.02 -9.96 -18.57
C ALA A 247 9.37 -8.81 -19.36
N LEU A 248 8.16 -9.02 -19.89
CA LEU A 248 7.39 -7.97 -20.57
C LEU A 248 7.07 -6.83 -19.61
N ALA A 249 6.62 -7.14 -18.39
CA ALA A 249 6.38 -6.13 -17.36
C ALA A 249 7.64 -5.30 -17.07
N ALA A 250 8.81 -5.94 -16.99
CA ALA A 250 10.08 -5.24 -16.82
C ALA A 250 10.43 -4.31 -18.00
N LEU A 251 10.10 -4.68 -19.24
CA LEU A 251 10.25 -3.80 -20.40
C LEU A 251 9.33 -2.58 -20.31
N THR A 252 8.06 -2.76 -19.92
CA THR A 252 7.13 -1.61 -19.75
C THR A 252 7.60 -0.65 -18.66
N ARG A 253 8.15 -1.16 -17.55
CA ARG A 253 8.74 -0.34 -16.48
C ARG A 253 9.95 0.46 -16.95
N LYS A 254 10.79 -0.13 -17.82
CA LYS A 254 11.92 0.57 -18.43
C LYS A 254 11.45 1.66 -19.39
N GLY A 255 10.52 1.34 -20.29
CA GLY A 255 9.93 2.31 -21.22
C GLY A 255 9.31 3.50 -20.49
N PHE A 256 8.59 3.23 -19.40
CA PHE A 256 8.06 4.26 -18.53
C PHE A 256 9.15 5.15 -17.90
N ALA A 257 10.22 4.55 -17.38
CA ALA A 257 11.30 5.30 -16.72
C ALA A 257 12.04 6.25 -17.66
N VAL A 258 12.09 5.94 -18.97
CA VAL A 258 12.73 6.79 -19.99
C VAL A 258 11.74 7.71 -20.73
N GLY A 259 10.43 7.58 -20.46
CA GLY A 259 9.38 8.39 -21.07
C GLY A 259 8.78 7.86 -22.38
N ASP A 260 9.12 6.64 -22.79
CA ASP A 260 8.56 5.99 -23.99
C ASP A 260 7.13 5.50 -23.77
N LEU A 261 6.75 5.22 -22.52
CA LEU A 261 5.40 4.80 -22.14
C LEU A 261 4.86 5.69 -21.03
N SER A 262 3.58 6.07 -21.12
CA SER A 262 2.83 6.72 -20.06
C SER A 262 2.41 5.76 -18.94
N LEU A 263 2.32 4.46 -19.23
CA LEU A 263 1.89 3.41 -18.29
C LEU A 263 2.94 2.30 -18.15
N LEU A 264 2.91 1.65 -16.98
CA LEU A 264 3.75 0.49 -16.68
C LEU A 264 2.90 -0.67 -16.15
N MET A 265 3.46 -1.88 -16.17
CA MET A 265 2.84 -3.05 -15.54
C MET A 265 3.34 -3.23 -14.10
N SER A 266 2.42 -3.11 -13.14
CA SER A 266 2.65 -3.52 -11.75
C SER A 266 2.54 -5.05 -11.59
N PRO A 267 3.04 -5.65 -10.50
CA PRO A 267 2.80 -7.06 -10.20
C PRO A 267 1.32 -7.43 -10.17
N ARG A 268 0.44 -6.51 -9.75
CA ARG A 268 -1.02 -6.70 -9.82
C ARG A 268 -1.48 -6.89 -11.26
N THR A 269 -0.98 -6.07 -12.20
CA THR A 269 -1.31 -6.20 -13.62
C THR A 269 -0.86 -7.55 -14.18
N VAL A 270 0.31 -8.04 -13.78
CA VAL A 270 0.83 -9.36 -14.20
C VAL A 270 -0.04 -10.49 -13.65
N ILE A 271 -0.44 -10.43 -12.38
CA ILE A 271 -1.34 -11.42 -11.77
C ILE A 271 -2.69 -11.44 -12.49
N THR A 272 -3.32 -10.27 -12.69
CA THR A 272 -4.59 -10.17 -13.42
C THR A 272 -4.47 -10.70 -14.85
N TRP A 273 -3.36 -10.44 -15.53
CA TRP A 273 -3.11 -11.01 -16.85
C TRP A 273 -3.00 -12.54 -16.79
N ALA A 274 -2.27 -13.09 -15.83
CA ALA A 274 -2.13 -14.53 -15.64
C ALA A 274 -3.47 -15.22 -15.33
N GLU A 275 -4.30 -14.62 -14.47
CA GLU A 275 -5.66 -15.07 -14.17
C GLU A 275 -6.54 -15.05 -15.43
N ASN A 276 -6.54 -13.94 -16.16
CA ASN A 276 -7.32 -13.79 -17.39
C ASN A 276 -6.87 -14.75 -18.49
N ALA A 277 -5.58 -15.07 -18.57
CA ALA A 277 -5.07 -16.06 -19.51
C ALA A 277 -5.64 -17.46 -19.21
N GLN A 278 -5.93 -17.79 -17.94
CA GLN A 278 -6.63 -19.02 -17.58
C GLN A 278 -8.13 -18.96 -17.90
N ILE A 279 -8.77 -17.80 -17.77
CA ILE A 279 -10.20 -17.63 -18.04
C ILE A 279 -10.50 -17.70 -19.54
N PHE A 280 -9.74 -16.96 -20.34
CA PHE A 280 -10.00 -16.86 -21.77
C PHE A 280 -9.35 -17.98 -22.59
N HIS A 281 -8.41 -18.71 -21.99
CA HIS A 281 -7.55 -19.66 -22.70
C HIS A 281 -6.85 -19.06 -23.92
N ASP A 282 -6.66 -17.73 -23.92
CA ASP A 282 -5.99 -16.96 -24.95
C ASP A 282 -5.10 -15.89 -24.28
N LEU A 283 -3.80 -16.08 -24.41
CA LEU A 283 -2.79 -15.21 -23.82
C LEU A 283 -2.83 -13.79 -24.39
N ARG A 284 -3.07 -13.65 -25.70
CA ARG A 284 -3.08 -12.36 -26.41
C ARG A 284 -4.30 -11.56 -26.02
N LEU A 285 -5.48 -12.19 -26.07
CA LEU A 285 -6.72 -11.55 -25.62
C LEU A 285 -6.63 -11.14 -24.15
N ALA A 286 -6.07 -12.01 -23.29
CA ALA A 286 -5.86 -11.68 -21.89
C ALA A 286 -4.91 -10.48 -21.70
N PHE A 287 -3.84 -10.38 -22.49
CA PHE A 287 -2.91 -9.25 -22.45
C PHE A 287 -3.58 -7.95 -22.90
N GLU A 288 -4.33 -8.01 -24.00
CA GLU A 288 -5.04 -6.89 -24.58
C GLU A 288 -6.00 -6.26 -23.56
N LEU A 289 -6.84 -7.10 -22.94
CA LEU A 289 -7.84 -6.68 -21.96
C LEU A 289 -7.23 -6.27 -20.62
N SER A 290 -6.08 -6.82 -20.23
CA SER A 290 -5.46 -6.53 -18.93
C SER A 290 -4.58 -5.27 -18.95
N PHE A 291 -3.95 -4.97 -20.08
CA PHE A 291 -2.97 -3.89 -20.18
C PHE A 291 -3.05 -3.08 -21.49
N LEU A 292 -2.97 -3.69 -22.67
CA LEU A 292 -2.79 -2.96 -23.94
C LEU A 292 -3.87 -1.90 -24.20
N ASN A 293 -5.13 -2.21 -23.88
CA ASN A 293 -6.24 -1.28 -24.09
C ASN A 293 -6.18 -0.01 -23.22
N LYS A 294 -5.34 -0.01 -22.17
CA LYS A 294 -5.10 1.17 -21.33
C LYS A 294 -4.01 2.08 -21.91
N CYS A 295 -3.14 1.55 -22.78
CA CYS A 295 -2.07 2.31 -23.42
C CYS A 295 -2.61 3.26 -24.48
N GLU A 296 -1.96 4.41 -24.61
CA GLU A 296 -2.22 5.38 -25.66
C GLU A 296 -2.02 4.73 -27.04
N PRO A 297 -2.84 5.06 -28.05
CA PRO A 297 -2.72 4.46 -29.38
C PRO A 297 -1.30 4.53 -29.98
N ALA A 298 -0.59 5.64 -29.75
CA ALA A 298 0.79 5.83 -30.22
C ALA A 298 1.80 4.88 -29.55
N GLU A 299 1.52 4.41 -28.32
CA GLU A 299 2.41 3.54 -27.55
C GLU A 299 2.20 2.06 -27.87
N ARG A 300 1.04 1.70 -28.45
CA ARG A 300 0.66 0.29 -28.68
C ARG A 300 1.64 -0.44 -29.59
N ALA A 301 2.28 0.24 -30.54
CA ALA A 301 3.31 -0.34 -31.38
C ALA A 301 4.54 -0.78 -30.57
N ILE A 302 4.99 0.06 -29.63
CA ILE A 302 6.11 -0.25 -28.74
C ILE A 302 5.76 -1.42 -27.82
N VAL A 303 4.54 -1.41 -27.25
CA VAL A 303 4.07 -2.49 -26.38
C VAL A 303 3.92 -3.81 -27.16
N ALA A 304 3.51 -3.76 -28.42
CA ALA A 304 3.45 -4.94 -29.30
C ALA A 304 4.83 -5.51 -29.63
N GLU A 305 5.83 -4.65 -29.84
CA GLU A 305 7.23 -5.09 -29.98
C GLU A 305 7.72 -5.79 -28.71
N TYR A 306 7.43 -5.25 -27.53
CA TYR A 306 7.77 -5.90 -26.25
C TYR A 306 7.09 -7.27 -26.11
N PHE A 307 5.84 -7.38 -26.52
CA PHE A 307 5.11 -8.65 -26.54
C PHE A 307 5.75 -9.66 -27.49
N GLN A 308 6.06 -9.25 -28.72
CA GLN A 308 6.72 -10.12 -29.71
C GLN A 308 8.09 -10.58 -29.23
N ARG A 309 8.88 -9.69 -28.61
CA ARG A 309 10.19 -10.02 -28.04
C ARG A 309 10.12 -11.06 -26.93
N CYS A 310 9.09 -11.01 -26.09
CA CYS A 310 8.92 -11.92 -24.96
C CYS A 310 8.26 -13.26 -25.33
N PHE A 311 7.33 -13.27 -26.29
CA PHE A 311 6.50 -14.44 -26.60
C PHE A 311 6.70 -15.01 -28.00
N GLY A 312 7.44 -14.33 -28.89
CA GLY A 312 7.61 -14.73 -30.28
C GLY A 312 6.31 -14.69 -31.10
N GLN A 313 5.31 -13.91 -30.64
CA GLN A 313 3.98 -13.83 -31.24
C GLN A 313 3.62 -12.38 -31.52
N GLU A 314 2.95 -12.12 -32.64
CA GLU A 314 2.44 -10.78 -32.96
C GLU A 314 1.10 -10.51 -32.28
N LEU A 315 0.89 -9.26 -31.87
CA LEU A 315 -0.42 -8.75 -31.48
C LEU A 315 -1.09 -8.15 -32.72
N ALA A 316 -2.32 -8.59 -33.00
CA ALA A 316 -3.14 -7.93 -34.01
C ALA A 316 -3.59 -6.56 -33.45
N LEU A 317 -2.83 -5.51 -33.73
CA LEU A 317 -3.23 -4.15 -33.43
C LEU A 317 -4.44 -3.84 -34.32
N ARG A 318 -5.62 -3.72 -33.72
CA ARG A 318 -6.79 -3.22 -34.44
C ARG A 318 -6.55 -1.73 -34.68
N ASP A 319 -6.28 -1.36 -35.92
CA ASP A 319 -6.37 0.02 -36.36
C ASP A 319 -7.80 0.51 -36.06
N GLU A 320 -7.94 1.73 -35.54
CA GLU A 320 -9.26 2.36 -35.41
C GLU A 320 -10.00 2.25 -36.75
N PRO A 321 -11.33 2.04 -36.75
CA PRO A 321 -12.07 2.16 -37.99
C PRO A 321 -11.87 3.58 -38.50
N ALA A 322 -11.18 3.71 -39.65
CA ALA A 322 -11.17 4.92 -40.44
C ALA A 322 -12.61 5.44 -40.48
N HIS A 323 -12.81 6.68 -40.01
CA HIS A 323 -14.09 7.36 -39.98
C HIS A 323 -14.96 6.95 -41.17
N ALA A 324 -15.99 6.15 -40.91
CA ALA A 324 -17.05 5.95 -41.88
C ALA A 324 -17.80 7.27 -41.99
N CYS A 325 -17.68 7.88 -43.17
CA CYS A 325 -18.41 9.07 -43.65
C CYS A 325 -19.88 9.11 -43.22
#